data_AF-A0A660RXL6-F1
#
_entry.id   AF-A0A660RXL6-F1
#
_cell.length_a   1.000
_cell.length_b   1.000
_cell.length_c   1.000
_cell.angle_alpha   90.00
_cell.angle_beta   90.00
_cell.angle_gamma   90.00
#
_symmetry.space_group_name_H-M   'P 1'
#
loop_
_entity.id
_entity.type
_entity.pdbx_description
1 polymer ?
#
loop_
_entity_poly.entity_id
_entity_poly.type
_entity_poly.pdbx_seq_one_letter_code
_entity_poly.pdbx_strand_id
1 'polypeptide(L)'
;MPKKYIYSFSEGWLEEIVKSTQQQKSQGLKPILSHLLQSLLNSIMLKERESFLKSHPENSSNGFYHRNLYLSFGNLNLKIPRVKFGNSFRPFILPPLEMRK
;
A
#
# COMPACT_ATOMS: atom_id res chain seq x y z
N MET A 1 12.36 8.60 22.53
CA MET A 1 12.06 7.18 22.19
C MET A 1 11.29 7.20 20.86
N PRO A 2 11.78 6.60 19.76
CA PRO A 2 10.98 6.50 18.55
C PRO A 2 9.73 5.66 18.86
N LYS A 3 8.54 6.18 18.55
CA LYS A 3 7.29 5.41 18.69
C LYS A 3 7.44 4.14 17.85
N LYS A 4 7.43 2.95 18.49
CA LYS A 4 7.39 1.67 17.77
C LYS A 4 6.03 1.59 17.07
N TYR A 5 6.00 1.88 15.77
CA TYR A 5 4.83 1.61 14.95
C TYR A 5 4.69 0.09 14.81
N ILE A 6 3.91 -0.54 15.69
CA ILE A 6 3.56 -1.95 15.56
C ILE A 6 2.46 -2.03 14.50
N TYR A 7 2.81 -2.50 13.31
CA TYR A 7 1.82 -2.83 12.29
C TYR A 7 1.16 -4.15 12.68
N SER A 8 -0.13 -4.10 13.00
CA SER A 8 -0.94 -5.30 13.25
C SER A 8 -1.82 -5.57 12.04
N PHE A 9 -1.60 -6.70 11.39
CA PHE A 9 -2.54 -7.23 10.42
C PHE A 9 -3.60 -8.08 11.12
N SER A 10 -4.79 -8.18 10.52
CA SER A 10 -5.80 -9.14 10.98
C SER A 10 -5.33 -10.57 10.71
N GLU A 11 -5.82 -11.52 11.50
CA GLU A 11 -5.74 -12.93 11.11
C GLU A 11 -6.37 -13.11 9.72
N GLY A 12 -5.77 -13.95 8.86
CA GLY A 12 -6.30 -14.21 7.52
C GLY A 12 -5.86 -13.23 6.42
N TRP A 13 -5.12 -12.15 6.73
CA TRP A 13 -4.77 -11.12 5.72
C TRP A 13 -3.91 -11.67 4.58
N LEU A 14 -3.05 -12.65 4.87
CA LEU A 14 -2.18 -13.26 3.87
C LEU A 14 -2.99 -14.19 2.95
N GLU A 15 -3.93 -14.93 3.54
CA GLU A 15 -4.86 -15.79 2.84
C GLU A 15 -5.73 -14.98 1.88
N GLU A 16 -6.15 -13.77 2.24
CA GLU A 16 -6.84 -12.83 1.34
C GLU A 16 -5.97 -12.44 0.14
N ILE A 17 -4.69 -12.13 0.37
CA ILE A 17 -3.74 -11.81 -0.71
C ILE A 17 -3.56 -13.03 -1.64
N VAL A 18 -3.38 -14.23 -1.09
CA VAL A 18 -3.22 -15.46 -1.87
C VAL A 18 -4.49 -15.76 -2.68
N LYS A 19 -5.68 -15.66 -2.08
CA LYS A 19 -6.97 -15.84 -2.77
C LYS A 19 -7.13 -14.85 -3.92
N SER A 20 -6.83 -13.57 -3.68
CA SER A 20 -6.91 -12.55 -4.73
C SER A 20 -5.95 -12.83 -5.90
N THR A 21 -4.76 -13.36 -5.60
CA THR A 21 -3.75 -13.72 -6.60
C THR A 21 -4.18 -14.94 -7.42
N GLN A 22 -4.75 -15.95 -6.77
CA GLN A 22 -5.29 -17.14 -7.43
C GLN A 22 -6.48 -16.79 -8.35
N GLN A 23 -7.38 -15.92 -7.89
CA GLN A 23 -8.51 -15.44 -8.70
C GLN A 23 -8.04 -14.68 -9.94
N GLN A 24 -7.02 -13.84 -9.83
CA GLN A 24 -6.48 -13.12 -10.99
C GLN A 24 -5.78 -14.07 -11.96
N LYS A 25 -5.07 -15.08 -11.45
CA LYS A 25 -4.50 -16.15 -12.28
C LYS A 25 -5.59 -16.90 -13.07
N SER A 26 -6.71 -17.25 -12.45
CA SER A 26 -7.81 -17.95 -13.14
C SER A 26 -8.50 -17.07 -14.19
N GLN A 27 -8.48 -15.75 -14.03
CA GLN A 27 -8.95 -14.77 -15.01
C GLN A 27 -7.96 -14.51 -16.16
N GLY A 28 -6.81 -15.20 -16.20
CA GLY A 28 -5.82 -15.08 -17.26
C GLY A 28 -4.91 -13.85 -17.15
N LEU A 29 -4.95 -13.11 -16.03
CA LEU A 29 -4.10 -11.94 -15.82
C LEU A 29 -2.63 -12.37 -15.65
N LYS A 30 -1.76 -11.81 -16.51
CA LYS A 30 -0.30 -11.92 -16.41
C LYS A 30 0.30 -10.51 -16.51
N PRO A 31 1.35 -10.21 -15.74
CA PRO A 31 2.12 -11.10 -14.86
C PRO A 31 1.55 -11.24 -13.45
N ILE A 32 1.46 -12.48 -12.94
CA ILE A 32 0.88 -12.77 -11.60
C ILE A 32 1.75 -12.19 -10.48
N LEU A 33 3.08 -12.17 -10.67
CA LEU A 33 4.02 -11.66 -9.67
C LEU A 33 3.83 -10.16 -9.41
N SER A 34 3.61 -9.36 -10.46
CA SER A 34 3.35 -7.93 -10.29
C SER A 34 2.03 -7.70 -9.53
N HIS A 35 1.00 -8.50 -9.79
CA HIS A 35 -0.26 -8.42 -9.06
C HIS A 35 -0.12 -8.79 -7.59
N LEU A 36 0.59 -9.89 -7.27
CA LEU A 36 0.88 -10.27 -5.89
C LEU A 36 1.61 -9.15 -5.15
N LEU A 37 2.65 -8.58 -5.78
CA LEU A 37 3.42 -7.48 -5.21
C LEU A 37 2.57 -6.22 -5.03
N GLN A 38 1.71 -5.89 -5.99
CA GLN A 38 0.76 -4.77 -5.89
C GLN A 38 -0.19 -4.95 -4.70
N SER A 39 -0.79 -6.13 -4.53
CA SER A 39 -1.69 -6.43 -3.41
C SER A 39 -0.97 -6.31 -2.07
N LEU A 40 0.23 -6.89 -1.96
CA LEU A 40 1.06 -6.80 -0.76
C LEU A 40 1.38 -5.36 -0.39
N LEU A 41 1.88 -4.57 -1.35
CA LEU A 41 2.26 -3.18 -1.10
C LEU A 41 1.05 -2.32 -0.70
N ASN A 42 -0.10 -2.48 -1.37
CA ASN A 42 -1.31 -1.76 -1.00
C ASN A 42 -1.75 -2.07 0.44
N SER A 43 -1.69 -3.34 0.86
CA SER A 43 -2.04 -3.76 2.23
C SER A 43 -1.08 -3.17 3.27
N ILE A 44 0.23 -3.20 3.00
CA ILE A 44 1.24 -2.61 3.89
C ILE A 44 0.98 -1.11 4.04
N MET A 45 0.88 -0.36 2.94
CA MET A 45 0.66 1.09 2.99
C MET A 45 -0.64 1.48 3.70
N LEU A 46 -1.69 0.67 3.57
CA LEU A 46 -2.96 0.90 4.26
C LEU A 46 -2.79 0.75 5.78
N LYS A 47 -2.06 -0.27 6.24
CA LYS A 47 -1.73 -0.45 7.66
C LYS A 47 -0.83 0.65 8.21
N GLU A 48 0.08 1.16 7.40
CA GLU A 48 0.86 2.33 7.77
C GLU A 48 -0.04 3.54 8.06
N ARG A 49 -1.03 3.81 7.20
CA ARG A 49 -1.97 4.91 7.41
C ARG A 49 -2.81 4.68 8.66
N GLU A 50 -3.34 3.47 8.87
CA GLU A 50 -4.11 3.15 10.07
C GLU A 50 -3.30 3.41 11.35
N SER A 51 -2.03 2.97 11.37
CA SER A 51 -1.12 3.21 12.48
C SER A 51 -0.83 4.71 12.67
N PHE A 52 -0.62 5.44 11.58
CA PHE A 52 -0.44 6.90 11.61
C PHE A 52 -1.65 7.61 12.24
N LEU A 53 -2.87 7.30 11.81
CA LEU A 53 -4.10 7.95 12.30
C LEU A 53 -4.36 7.67 13.78
N LYS A 54 -4.01 6.48 14.30
CA LYS A 54 -4.08 6.21 15.75
C LYS A 54 -3.23 7.16 16.59
N SER A 55 -2.14 7.66 16.01
CA SER A 55 -1.22 8.60 16.69
C SER A 55 -1.49 10.08 16.40
N HIS A 56 -2.45 10.37 15.51
CA HIS A 56 -2.82 11.71 15.04
C HIS A 56 -4.36 11.83 15.00
N PRO A 57 -5.03 11.88 16.18
CA PRO A 57 -6.49 11.89 16.27
C PRO A 57 -7.12 13.14 15.67
N GLU A 58 -6.35 14.21 15.49
CA GLU A 58 -6.78 15.40 14.77
C GLU A 58 -6.96 15.15 13.27
N ASN A 59 -6.38 14.07 12.72
CA ASN A 59 -6.37 13.76 11.30
C ASN A 59 -7.34 12.62 10.94
N SER A 60 -7.69 12.50 9.67
CA SER A 60 -8.59 11.44 9.18
C SER A 60 -8.14 10.90 7.82
N SER A 61 -8.67 9.75 7.43
CA SER A 61 -8.46 9.20 6.09
C SER A 61 -9.04 10.12 5.01
N ASN A 62 -8.40 10.16 3.83
CA ASN A 62 -8.83 10.99 2.70
C ASN A 62 -8.65 10.26 1.35
N GLY A 63 -9.18 9.05 1.26
CA GLY A 63 -9.10 8.24 0.04
C GLY A 63 -7.68 7.84 -0.36
N PHE A 64 -7.45 7.75 -1.68
CA PHE A 64 -6.22 7.27 -2.30
C PHE A 64 -5.87 8.11 -3.54
N TYR A 65 -4.59 8.18 -3.90
CA TYR A 65 -4.17 8.56 -5.26
C TYR A 65 -3.50 7.37 -5.95
N HIS A 66 -3.55 7.32 -7.27
CA HIS A 66 -2.92 6.23 -8.04
C HIS A 66 -1.47 6.58 -8.37
N ARG A 67 -0.56 5.61 -8.21
CA ARG A 67 0.85 5.72 -8.62
C ARG A 67 1.25 4.46 -9.38
N ASN A 68 1.72 4.64 -10.61
CA ASN A 68 2.31 3.56 -11.39
C ASN A 68 3.79 3.39 -11.00
N LEU A 69 4.21 2.17 -10.68
CA LEU A 69 5.61 1.78 -10.59
C LEU A 69 5.91 0.81 -11.73
N TYR A 70 6.84 1.19 -12.59
CA TYR A 70 7.26 0.39 -13.74
C TYR A 70 8.39 -0.55 -13.30
N LEU A 71 8.17 -1.86 -13.40
CA LEU A 71 9.15 -2.89 -13.10
C LEU A 71 9.46 -3.69 -14.37
N SER A 72 10.64 -4.31 -14.43
CA SER A 72 11.05 -5.14 -15.58
C SER A 72 10.11 -6.32 -15.85
N PHE A 73 9.37 -6.76 -14.84
CA PHE A 73 8.43 -7.89 -14.90
C PHE A 73 6.97 -7.47 -14.82
N GLY A 74 6.64 -6.18 -15.03
CA GLY A 74 5.26 -5.69 -15.07
C GLY A 74 5.08 -4.33 -14.38
N ASN A 75 3.89 -3.76 -14.54
CA ASN A 75 3.56 -2.47 -13.94
C ASN A 75 2.71 -2.68 -12.69
N LEU A 76 3.05 -1.99 -11.60
CA LEU A 76 2.23 -1.93 -10.39
C LEU A 76 1.37 -0.67 -10.42
N ASN A 77 0.05 -0.83 -10.40
CA ASN A 77 -0.88 0.27 -10.19
C ASN A 77 -1.23 0.35 -8.69
N LEU A 78 -0.46 1.15 -7.96
CA LEU A 78 -0.60 1.28 -6.51
C LEU A 78 -1.67 2.31 -6.15
N LYS A 79 -2.47 1.99 -5.12
CA LYS A 79 -3.42 2.92 -4.50
C LYS A 79 -2.79 3.49 -3.24
N ILE A 80 -2.15 4.64 -3.37
CA ILE A 80 -1.41 5.26 -2.27
C ILE A 80 -2.39 5.92 -1.29
N PRO A 81 -2.45 5.47 -0.03
CA PRO A 81 -3.39 6.00 0.95
C PRO A 81 -3.05 7.44 1.34
N ARG A 82 -4.09 8.26 1.51
CA ARG A 82 -3.98 9.67 1.91
C ARG A 82 -4.68 9.93 3.23
N VAL A 83 -4.27 11.03 3.85
CA VAL A 83 -4.89 11.63 5.04
C VAL A 83 -5.42 13.03 4.69
N LYS A 84 -6.32 13.56 5.52
CA LYS A 84 -7.05 14.81 5.28
C LYS A 84 -6.14 16.03 5.32
N PHE A 85 -5.29 16.12 6.35
CA PHE A 85 -4.26 17.15 6.42
C PHE A 85 -3.07 16.73 5.57
N GLY A 86 -2.98 17.29 4.35
CA GLY A 86 -1.98 16.94 3.35
C GLY A 86 -0.53 17.07 3.86
N ASN A 87 0.36 16.24 3.33
CA ASN A 87 1.80 16.15 3.64
C ASN A 87 2.19 15.60 5.03
N SER A 88 1.26 15.32 5.93
CA SER A 88 1.59 14.75 7.25
C SER A 88 1.85 13.23 7.22
N PHE A 89 1.43 12.53 6.16
CA PHE A 89 1.58 11.08 6.02
C PHE A 89 2.09 10.72 4.63
N ARG A 90 3.07 9.81 4.61
CA ARG A 90 3.60 9.19 3.39
C ARG A 90 4.03 7.77 3.72
N PRO A 91 3.61 6.77 2.93
CA PRO A 91 4.08 5.42 3.19
C PRO A 91 5.59 5.29 3.04
N PHE A 92 6.24 4.58 3.97
CA PHE A 92 7.70 4.44 4.02
C PHE A 92 8.22 3.58 2.87
N ILE A 93 7.43 2.59 2.42
CA ILE A 93 7.83 1.63 1.40
C ILE A 93 8.01 2.28 0.02
N LEU A 94 7.48 3.49 -0.18
CA LEU A 94 7.59 4.20 -1.45
C LEU A 94 8.97 4.86 -1.59
N PRO A 95 9.65 4.69 -2.74
CA PRO A 95 10.92 5.36 -3.00
C PRO A 95 10.73 6.88 -2.93
N PRO A 96 11.75 7.67 -2.54
CA PRO A 96 11.67 9.12 -2.43
C PRO A 96 10.97 9.77 -3.63
N LEU A 97 10.32 10.91 -3.41
CA LEU A 97 9.83 11.69 -4.54
C LEU A 97 11.07 12.11 -5.34
N GLU A 98 11.22 11.58 -6.55
CA GLU A 98 12.21 12.12 -7.48
C GLU A 98 11.83 13.57 -7.73
N MET A 99 12.66 14.50 -7.26
CA MET A 99 12.59 15.87 -7.75
C MET A 99 12.92 15.78 -9.23
N ARG A 100 11.95 16.11 -10.10
CA ARG A 100 12.23 16.31 -11.52
C ARG A 100 13.34 17.36 -11.58
N LYS A 101 14.53 16.94 -11.99
CA LYS A 101 15.63 17.84 -12.32
C LYS A 101 15.30 18.61 -13.60
#